data_AF-A0A7W7QR41-F1
#
_entry.id   AF-A0A7W7QR41-F1
#
_cell.length_a   1.000
_cell.length_b   1.000
_cell.length_c   1.000
_cell.angle_alpha   90.00
_cell.angle_beta   90.00
_cell.angle_gamma   90.00
#
_symmetry.space_group_name_H-M   'P 1'
#
loop_
_entity.id
_entity.type
_entity.pdbx_description
1 polymer ?
#
loop_
_entity_poly.entity_id
_entity_poly.type
_entity_poly.pdbx_seq_one_letter_code
_entity_poly.pdbx_strand_id
1 'polypeptide(L)' 'MENTDEKHVPQAFALVRGEVLAYGVTLPGGQAATVRADGGAHGLWNSAQSAAKRLRSDLVWFGDGGG' A
#
# COMPACT_ATOMS: atom_id res chain seq x y z
N MET A 1 7.84 47.87 1.60
CA MET A 1 8.91 46.89 1.78
C MET A 1 8.30 45.52 1.59
N GLU A 2 8.73 44.84 0.54
CA GLU A 2 8.18 43.58 0.07
C GLU A 2 8.25 42.48 1.14
N ASN A 3 7.11 41.79 1.23
CA ASN A 3 6.89 40.57 1.98
C ASN A 3 7.80 39.47 1.40
N THR A 4 8.57 38.76 2.24
CA THR A 4 9.31 37.57 1.80
C THR A 4 8.96 36.40 2.70
N ASP A 5 7.79 35.84 2.37
CA ASP A 5 7.64 34.42 2.09
C ASP A 5 8.22 33.48 3.17
N GLU A 6 7.41 33.25 4.19
CA GLU A 6 7.41 31.99 4.93
C GLU A 6 7.32 30.86 3.91
N LYS A 7 8.47 30.32 3.49
CA LYS A 7 8.53 29.08 2.74
C LYS A 7 8.14 27.95 3.68
N HIS A 8 6.83 27.81 3.89
CA HIS A 8 6.20 26.58 4.32
C HIS A 8 6.55 25.56 3.23
N VAL A 9 7.67 24.88 3.41
CA VAL A 9 8.07 23.77 2.55
C VAL A 9 6.94 22.76 2.69
N PRO A 10 6.10 22.53 1.65
CA PRO A 10 5.19 21.41 1.70
C PRO A 10 6.10 20.21 1.89
N GLN A 11 5.90 19.44 2.96
CA GLN A 11 6.60 18.17 3.14
C GLN A 11 6.48 17.43 1.82
N ALA A 12 7.56 17.43 1.05
CA ALA A 12 7.64 16.65 -0.16
C ALA A 12 7.51 15.22 0.35
N PHE A 13 6.32 14.65 0.18
CA PHE A 13 6.15 13.22 0.20
C PHE A 13 7.08 12.74 -0.90
N ALA A 14 8.31 12.39 -0.51
CA ALA A 14 9.24 11.75 -1.39
C ALA A 14 8.45 10.60 -2.00
N LEU A 15 8.22 10.67 -3.32
CA LEU A 15 7.64 9.57 -4.07
C LEU A 15 8.64 8.43 -3.97
N VAL A 16 8.56 7.67 -2.88
CA VAL A 16 9.22 6.38 -2.76
C VAL A 16 8.67 5.60 -3.93
N ARG A 17 9.52 5.33 -4.93
CA ARG A 17 9.19 4.37 -6.00
C ARG A 17 9.16 2.99 -5.36
N GLY A 18 8.10 2.71 -4.61
CA GLY A 18 7.82 1.40 -4.08
C GLY A 18 7.47 0.47 -5.22
N GLU A 19 8.09 -0.69 -5.26
CA GLU A 19 7.69 -1.77 -6.16
C GLU A 19 6.46 -2.47 -5.57
N VAL A 20 5.45 -2.71 -6.39
CA VAL A 20 4.31 -3.53 -5.97
C VAL A 20 4.75 -5.00 -5.97
N LEU A 21 4.79 -5.63 -4.80
CA LEU A 21 5.16 -7.05 -4.69
C LEU A 21 3.99 -7.99 -4.95
N ALA A 22 2.78 -7.61 -4.55
CA ALA A 22 1.58 -8.41 -4.70
C ALA A 22 0.31 -7.54 -4.66
N TYR A 23 -0.72 -8.00 -5.37
CA TYR A 23 -2.09 -7.50 -5.28
C TYR A 23 -2.90 -8.45 -4.42
N GLY A 24 -3.88 -7.96 -3.67
CA GLY A 24 -4.68 -8.83 -2.83
C GLY A 24 -6.08 -8.32 -2.55
N VAL A 25 -6.92 -9.23 -2.08
CA VAL A 25 -8.31 -8.99 -1.68
C VAL A 25 -8.54 -9.55 -0.29
N THR A 26 -9.21 -8.77 0.58
CA THR A 26 -9.74 -9.31 1.84
C THR A 26 -11.01 -10.08 1.56
N LEU A 27 -11.05 -11.31 2.04
CA LEU A 27 -12.17 -12.22 1.93
C LEU A 27 -13.18 -11.96 3.07
N PRO A 28 -14.45 -12.37 2.90
CA PRO A 28 -15.40 -12.41 4.00
C PRO A 28 -14.81 -13.18 5.20
N GLY A 29 -14.81 -12.58 6.38
CA GLY A 29 -14.17 -13.14 7.58
C GLY A 29 -12.75 -12.63 7.85
N GLY A 30 -12.23 -11.70 7.04
CA GLY A 30 -11.00 -10.96 7.34
C GLY A 30 -9.69 -11.62 6.87
N GLN A 31 -9.78 -12.82 6.29
CA GLN A 31 -8.67 -13.46 5.58
C GLN A 31 -8.28 -12.66 4.33
N ALA A 32 -7.12 -12.94 3.74
CA ALA A 32 -6.71 -12.32 2.49
C ALA A 32 -6.17 -13.32 1.48
N ALA A 33 -6.43 -13.09 0.21
CA ALA A 33 -5.79 -13.78 -0.90
C ALA A 33 -4.92 -12.78 -1.67
N THR A 34 -3.71 -13.18 -2.06
CA THR A 34 -2.78 -12.34 -2.82
C THR A 34 -2.27 -13.03 -4.07
N VAL A 35 -2.06 -12.28 -5.15
CA VAL A 35 -1.33 -12.70 -6.36
C VAL A 35 -0.08 -11.86 -6.48
N ARG A 36 1.08 -12.47 -6.75
CA ARG A 36 2.32 -11.71 -6.90
C ARG A 36 2.31 -10.88 -8.18
N ALA A 37 2.89 -9.67 -8.12
CA ALA A 37 2.93 -8.77 -9.27
C ALA A 37 3.83 -9.29 -10.40
N ASP A 38 4.80 -10.14 -10.09
CA ASP A 38 5.67 -10.84 -11.04
C ASP A 38 4.99 -12.00 -11.79
N GLY A 39 3.68 -12.22 -11.57
CA GLY A 39 2.94 -13.35 -12.15
C GLY A 39 3.21 -14.69 -11.47
N GLY A 40 3.95 -14.69 -10.36
CA GLY A 40 4.24 -15.87 -9.55
C GLY A 40 3.05 -16.35 -8.72
N ALA A 41 3.33 -17.32 -7.83
CA ALA A 41 2.31 -18.02 -7.04
C ALA A 41 1.47 -17.08 -6.16
N HIS A 42 0.20 -17.46 -5.98
CA HIS A 42 -0.73 -16.80 -5.07
C HIS A 42 -0.62 -17.36 -3.65
N GLY A 43 -1.03 -16.57 -2.65
CA GLY A 43 -1.01 -16.92 -1.24
C GLY A 43 -2.35 -16.67 -0.56
N LEU A 44 -2.71 -17.54 0.39
CA LEU A 44 -3.84 -17.36 1.30
C LEU A 44 -3.31 -17.04 2.69
N TRP A 45 -3.93 -16.07 3.34
CA TRP A 45 -3.44 -15.45 4.57
C TRP A 45 -4.56 -15.28 5.58
N ASN A 46 -4.20 -15.32 6.86
CA ASN A 46 -5.14 -15.06 7.95
C ASN A 46 -5.64 -13.60 7.95
N SER A 47 -4.85 -12.67 7.41
CA SER A 47 -5.21 -11.27 7.19
C SER A 47 -4.27 -10.60 6.19
N ALA A 48 -4.67 -9.46 5.63
CA ALA A 48 -3.82 -8.66 4.74
C ALA A 48 -2.53 -8.18 5.42
N GLN A 49 -2.59 -7.86 6.71
CA GLN A 49 -1.43 -7.46 7.51
C GLN A 49 -0.42 -8.61 7.64
N SER A 50 -0.91 -9.85 7.81
CA SER A 50 -0.04 -11.02 7.89
C SER A 50 0.68 -11.29 6.56
N ALA A 51 0.00 -11.04 5.43
CA ALA A 51 0.59 -11.10 4.10
C ALA A 51 1.72 -10.07 3.94
N ALA A 52 1.44 -8.80 4.23
CA ALA A 52 2.42 -7.71 4.12
C ALA A 52 3.66 -7.95 5.00
N LYS A 53 3.45 -8.38 6.25
CA LYS A 53 4.55 -8.77 7.15
C LYS A 53 5.40 -9.91 6.57
N ARG A 54 4.76 -10.91 5.95
CA ARG A 54 5.48 -12.05 5.35
C ARG A 54 6.26 -11.65 4.09
N LEU A 55 5.74 -10.70 3.33
CA LEU A 55 6.37 -10.13 2.14
C LEU A 55 7.40 -9.03 2.45
N ARG A 56 7.49 -8.60 3.72
CA ARG A 56 8.33 -7.47 4.15
C ARG A 56 8.03 -6.19 3.37
N SER A 57 6.74 -5.96 3.13
CA SER A 57 6.24 -4.78 2.43
C SER A 57 5.27 -4.01 3.31
N ASP A 58 5.04 -2.76 2.93
CA ASP A 58 3.91 -2.01 3.47
C ASP A 58 2.61 -2.54 2.88
N LEU A 59 1.55 -2.54 3.70
CA LEU A 59 0.20 -2.84 3.23
C LEU A 59 -0.46 -1.53 2.79
N VAL A 60 -0.71 -1.39 1.49
CA VAL A 60 -1.50 -0.29 0.95
C VAL A 60 -2.90 -0.83 0.63
N TRP A 61 -3.90 -0.31 1.33
CA TRP A 61 -5.31 -0.67 1.11
C TRP A 61 -5.93 0.32 0.11
N PHE A 62 -6.25 -0.16 -1.09
CA PHE A 62 -7.14 0.57 -2.00
C PHE A 62 -8.58 0.16 -1.66
N GLY A 63 -9.18 0.87 -0.70
CA GLY A 63 -10.57 0.67 -0.27
C GLY A 63 -11.58 1.18 -1.29
N ASP A 64 -12.80 0.64 -1.20
CA ASP A 64 -13.84 0.69 -2.22
C ASP A 64 -14.12 2.08 -2.81
N GLY A 65 -14.46 2.10 -4.09
CA GLY A 65 -15.01 3.29 -4.74
C GLY A 65 -16.41 3.60 -4.21
N GLY A 66 -16.51 4.01 -2.95
CA GLY A 66 -17.72 4.52 -2.33
C GLY A 66 -17.76 6.04 -2.38
N GLY A 67 -18.21 6.58 -3.52
CA GLY A 67 -18.50 8.00 -3.75
C GLY A 67 -18.70 8.30 -5.23
#